data_AF-A0A839FE52-F1
#
_entry.id   AF-A0A839FE52-F1
#
_cell.length_a   1.000
_cell.length_b   1.000
_cell.length_c   1.000
_cell.angle_alpha   90.00
_cell.angle_beta   90.00
_cell.angle_gamma   90.00
#
_symmetry.space_group_name_H-M   'P 1'
#
loop_
_entity.id
_entity.type
_entity.pdbx_description
1 polymer ?
#
loop_
_entity_poly.entity_id
_entity_poly.type
_entity_poly.pdbx_seq_one_letter_code
_entity_poly.pdbx_strand_id
1 'polypeptide(L)'
;MVKSGGFAKFRHGRELAPPVQQGIVRPNRDTLYSFAIFDLDAGPVTIALPEGAKRFMAMQIVNQDQYTPATFYGAGTYTVTRQMIGTRYAIAVVRFLVDFSDRQEIQQVHALQDAIKLSQDHSGNFEIPNWDETGLKKIQAALMQLGTTVSDTRHMFGAGEQDVDPVKHLIGSAMLWGGNPEKDALYLPITPARNDGKTIHKLAVGEVPVDGFWSLTVYNSKGYLEANQDNIYSVNSVTAKKGADGLVNIQFGGCDGKIQNCLPITEGWSYTVRMFRPRAEILDGTWKFPVAQPAE
;
A
#
# COMPACT_ATOMS: atom_id res chain seq x y z
N MET A 1 15.73 3.67 5.90
CA MET A 1 14.92 4.30 6.96
C MET A 1 15.75 4.69 8.19
N VAL A 2 16.61 3.80 8.74
CA VAL A 2 17.49 4.20 9.86
C VAL A 2 18.49 5.31 9.49
N LYS A 3 19.16 5.21 8.34
CA LYS A 3 20.07 6.28 7.84
C LYS A 3 19.40 7.65 7.70
N SER A 4 18.09 7.68 7.46
CA SER A 4 17.29 8.90 7.42
C SER A 4 16.72 9.28 8.80
N GLY A 5 17.28 8.75 9.89
CA GLY A 5 16.93 9.01 11.29
C GLY A 5 15.55 8.52 11.73
N GLY A 6 15.09 7.38 11.23
CA GLY A 6 13.84 6.73 11.63
C GLY A 6 14.00 5.60 12.66
N PHE A 7 15.05 5.64 13.48
CA PHE A 7 15.25 4.70 14.59
C PHE A 7 14.79 5.33 15.91
N ALA A 8 13.97 4.61 16.68
CA ALA A 8 13.32 5.05 17.92
C ALA A 8 12.54 6.38 17.81
N LYS A 9 12.21 6.80 16.59
CA LYS A 9 11.47 8.03 16.29
C LYS A 9 10.76 7.90 14.95
N PHE A 10 9.55 8.47 14.86
CA PHE A 10 8.84 8.55 13.60
C PHE A 10 9.50 9.49 12.60
N ARG A 11 9.48 9.05 11.34
CA ARG A 11 9.74 9.85 10.16
C ARG A 11 8.48 9.88 9.32
N HIS A 12 8.11 11.08 8.89
CA HIS A 12 6.87 11.34 8.17
C HIS A 12 7.18 11.57 6.70
N GLY A 13 6.63 10.70 5.83
CA GLY A 13 6.49 11.01 4.41
C GLY A 13 5.39 12.04 4.26
N ARG A 14 5.76 13.24 3.79
CA ARG A 14 4.84 14.38 3.62
C ARG A 14 4.22 14.46 2.23
N GLU A 15 4.82 13.76 1.29
CA GLU A 15 4.45 13.74 -0.12
C GLU A 15 4.16 12.32 -0.57
N LEU A 16 3.35 12.18 -1.62
CA LEU A 16 3.24 10.92 -2.33
C LEU A 16 4.53 10.60 -3.09
N ALA A 17 4.70 9.31 -3.41
CA ALA A 17 5.76 8.90 -4.31
C ALA A 17 5.65 9.69 -5.64
N PRO A 18 6.75 10.31 -6.10
CA PRO A 18 6.75 11.06 -7.35
C PRO A 18 6.55 10.14 -8.56
N PRO A 19 6.01 10.65 -9.67
CA PRO A 19 5.84 9.89 -10.91
C PRO A 19 7.16 9.80 -11.68
N VAL A 20 8.07 8.97 -11.19
CA VAL A 20 9.40 8.77 -11.75
C VAL A 20 9.65 7.29 -12.05
N GLN A 21 10.38 7.00 -13.13
CA GLN A 21 10.78 5.63 -13.51
C GLN A 21 11.90 5.05 -12.60
N GLN A 22 12.09 5.62 -11.41
CA GLN A 22 13.09 5.22 -10.41
C GLN A 22 12.48 5.36 -9.02
N GLY A 23 12.52 4.32 -8.19
CA GLY A 23 12.01 4.36 -6.82
C GLY A 23 11.13 3.16 -6.48
N ILE A 24 10.04 3.41 -5.75
CA ILE A 24 9.11 2.36 -5.32
C ILE A 24 8.31 1.88 -6.52
N VAL A 25 8.37 0.59 -6.83
CA VAL A 25 7.52 -0.05 -7.84
C VAL A 25 6.08 -0.16 -7.33
N ARG A 26 5.09 0.09 -8.19
CA ARG A 26 3.66 0.12 -7.87
C ARG A 26 3.31 0.99 -6.64
N PRO A 27 3.77 2.26 -6.59
CA PRO A 27 3.56 3.09 -5.42
C PRO A 27 2.07 3.35 -5.18
N ASN A 28 1.69 3.45 -3.91
CA ASN A 28 0.35 3.85 -3.48
C ASN A 28 0.15 5.37 -3.74
N ARG A 29 -1.06 5.77 -4.16
CA ARG A 29 -1.44 7.16 -4.47
C ARG A 29 -2.53 7.74 -3.56
N ASP A 30 -2.89 7.02 -2.49
CA ASP A 30 -4.01 7.32 -1.61
C ASP A 30 -3.57 7.69 -0.20
N THR A 31 -2.42 7.19 0.25
CA THR A 31 -2.00 7.33 1.66
C THR A 31 -0.67 8.01 1.87
N LEU A 32 -0.58 8.88 2.89
CA LEU A 32 0.68 9.32 3.48
C LEU A 32 1.16 8.32 4.53
N TYR A 33 2.48 8.17 4.63
CA TYR A 33 3.12 7.17 5.48
C TYR A 33 3.95 7.83 6.59
N SER A 34 3.94 7.24 7.78
CA SER A 34 4.91 7.51 8.83
C SER A 34 5.54 6.19 9.29
N PHE A 35 6.85 6.18 9.49
CA PHE A 35 7.58 4.96 9.86
C PHE A 35 8.52 5.18 11.04
N ALA A 36 8.64 4.17 11.89
CA ALA A 36 9.64 4.12 12.96
C ALA A 36 10.16 2.68 13.10
N ILE A 37 11.47 2.50 13.16
CA ILE A 37 12.15 1.24 13.49
C ILE A 37 12.55 1.31 14.96
N PHE A 38 12.40 0.22 15.69
CA PHE A 38 12.76 0.16 17.11
C PHE A 38 13.34 -1.20 17.49
N ASP A 39 14.14 -1.22 18.56
CA ASP A 39 14.79 -2.39 19.14
C ASP A 39 13.98 -2.91 20.33
N LEU A 40 13.28 -4.04 20.17
CA LEU A 40 12.44 -4.63 21.20
C LEU A 40 13.22 -5.41 22.26
N ASP A 41 14.50 -5.70 22.04
CA ASP A 41 15.36 -6.26 23.09
C ASP A 41 15.72 -5.18 24.14
N ALA A 42 15.64 -3.90 23.76
CA ALA A 42 15.80 -2.77 24.69
C ALA A 42 14.53 -2.49 25.53
N GLY A 43 13.44 -3.19 25.25
CA GLY A 43 12.18 -3.10 26.01
C GLY A 43 10.95 -2.88 25.13
N PRO A 44 9.74 -2.90 25.73
CA PRO A 44 8.51 -2.66 25.00
C PRO A 44 8.41 -1.22 24.49
N VAL A 45 7.79 -1.04 23.33
CA VAL A 45 7.57 0.27 22.70
C VAL A 45 6.10 0.62 22.78
N THR A 46 5.80 1.81 23.28
CA THR A 46 4.43 2.34 23.30
C THR A 46 4.26 3.41 22.23
N ILE A 47 3.26 3.23 21.37
CA ILE A 47 2.93 4.15 20.28
C ILE A 47 1.52 4.71 20.50
N ALA A 48 1.41 6.03 20.56
CA ALA A 48 0.12 6.71 20.63
C ALA A 48 -0.23 7.29 19.25
N LEU A 49 -1.31 6.80 18.66
CA LEU A 49 -1.91 7.34 17.44
C LEU A 49 -2.95 8.40 17.82
N PRO A 50 -2.93 9.57 17.16
CA PRO A 50 -3.77 10.70 17.54
C PRO A 50 -5.23 10.51 17.11
N GLU A 51 -6.12 11.14 17.87
CA GLU A 51 -7.52 11.35 17.49
C GLU A 51 -7.64 12.33 16.31
N GLY A 52 -8.80 12.36 15.66
CA GLY A 52 -9.14 13.38 14.66
C GLY A 52 -8.86 12.99 13.20
N ALA A 53 -8.42 11.76 12.95
CA ALA A 53 -8.41 11.20 11.60
C ALA A 53 -9.85 11.09 11.07
N LYS A 54 -10.20 11.90 10.07
CA LYS A 54 -11.53 11.86 9.43
C LYS A 54 -11.73 10.67 8.50
N ARG A 55 -10.63 10.10 8.03
CA ARG A 55 -10.57 9.00 7.06
C ARG A 55 -9.86 7.80 7.68
N PHE A 56 -9.46 6.85 6.84
CA PHE A 56 -8.71 5.68 7.23
C PHE A 56 -7.35 6.03 7.85
N MET A 57 -7.10 5.50 9.05
CA MET A 57 -5.80 5.49 9.71
C MET A 57 -5.53 4.07 10.24
N ALA A 58 -4.37 3.53 9.91
CA ALA A 58 -3.94 2.22 10.42
C ALA A 58 -2.43 2.19 10.67
N MET A 59 -2.01 1.45 11.69
CA MET A 59 -0.61 1.17 11.99
C MET A 59 -0.35 -0.32 11.83
N GLN A 60 0.54 -0.66 10.91
CA GLN A 60 1.05 -2.01 10.70
C GLN A 60 2.38 -2.17 11.43
N ILE A 61 2.59 -3.28 12.14
CA ILE A 61 3.90 -3.65 12.67
C ILE A 61 4.46 -4.79 11.83
N VAL A 62 5.60 -4.55 11.19
CA VAL A 62 6.30 -5.56 10.37
C VAL A 62 7.57 -5.99 11.10
N ASN A 63 7.79 -7.29 11.21
CA ASN A 63 8.96 -7.87 11.88
C ASN A 63 10.13 -8.05 10.89
N GLN A 64 11.29 -8.53 11.36
CA GLN A 64 12.48 -8.71 10.50
C GLN A 64 12.26 -9.72 9.37
N ASP A 65 11.37 -10.68 9.59
CA ASP A 65 11.10 -11.77 8.66
C ASP A 65 9.93 -11.43 7.71
N GLN A 66 9.54 -10.16 7.65
CA GLN A 66 8.45 -9.63 6.80
C GLN A 66 7.03 -10.13 7.13
N TYR A 67 6.82 -10.67 8.33
CA TYR A 67 5.47 -10.91 8.84
C TYR A 67 4.87 -9.64 9.41
N THR A 68 3.54 -9.63 9.52
CA THR A 68 2.76 -8.57 10.16
C THR A 68 2.02 -9.11 11.39
N PRO A 69 2.70 -9.30 12.54
CA PRO A 69 2.07 -9.88 13.74
C PRO A 69 0.96 -8.99 14.32
N ALA A 70 0.97 -7.70 14.00
CA ALA A 70 0.01 -6.74 14.53
C ALA A 70 -0.38 -5.67 13.51
N THR A 71 -1.68 -5.38 13.45
CA THR A 71 -2.25 -4.22 12.77
C THR A 71 -3.24 -3.55 13.71
N PHE A 72 -3.11 -2.24 13.89
CA PHE A 72 -3.97 -1.42 14.72
C PHE A 72 -4.73 -0.41 13.86
N TYR A 73 -5.96 -0.11 14.24
CA TYR A 73 -6.86 0.77 13.48
C TYR A 73 -7.36 1.90 14.36
N GLY A 74 -7.40 3.12 13.80
CA GLY A 74 -7.87 4.30 14.52
C GLY A 74 -6.90 4.78 15.59
N ALA A 75 -7.38 5.74 16.39
CA ALA A 75 -6.61 6.35 17.47
C ALA A 75 -6.50 5.41 18.68
N GLY A 76 -5.45 5.63 19.48
CA GLY A 76 -5.23 4.86 20.69
C GLY A 76 -3.76 4.73 21.06
N THR A 77 -3.52 4.10 22.20
CA THR A 77 -2.18 3.81 22.71
C THR A 77 -1.95 2.31 22.64
N TYR A 78 -0.90 1.90 21.92
CA TYR A 78 -0.61 0.50 21.65
C TYR A 78 0.81 0.17 22.12
N THR A 79 0.95 -0.89 22.90
CA THR A 79 2.26 -1.39 23.34
C THR A 79 2.66 -2.60 22.50
N VAL A 80 3.84 -2.51 21.90
CA VAL A 80 4.47 -3.55 21.09
C VAL A 80 5.60 -4.17 21.90
N THR A 81 5.59 -5.50 22.02
CA THR A 81 6.58 -6.26 22.82
C THR A 81 7.39 -7.22 21.97
N ARG A 82 8.58 -7.58 22.46
CA ARG A 82 9.46 -8.59 21.86
C ARG A 82 8.77 -9.94 21.66
N GLN A 83 7.92 -10.32 22.60
CA GLN A 83 7.14 -11.57 22.57
C GLN A 83 6.05 -11.53 21.51
N MET A 84 5.36 -10.39 21.35
CA MET A 84 4.32 -10.22 20.34
C MET A 84 4.88 -10.30 18.92
N ILE A 85 6.06 -9.73 18.69
CA ILE A 85 6.61 -9.55 17.34
C ILE A 85 7.52 -10.69 16.88
N GLY A 86 8.16 -11.41 17.80
CA GLY A 86 9.00 -12.56 17.48
C GLY A 86 10.44 -12.22 17.06
N THR A 87 10.73 -10.97 16.67
CA THR A 87 12.08 -10.52 16.29
C THR A 87 12.57 -9.33 17.13
N ARG A 88 13.90 -9.11 17.18
CA ARG A 88 14.52 -8.00 17.92
C ARG A 88 14.07 -6.65 17.35
N TYR A 89 14.22 -6.45 16.06
CA TYR A 89 13.78 -5.23 15.39
C TYR A 89 12.38 -5.39 14.81
N ALA A 90 11.63 -4.30 14.83
CA ALA A 90 10.38 -4.17 14.09
C ALA A 90 10.27 -2.76 13.50
N ILE A 91 9.38 -2.62 12.53
CA ILE A 91 8.98 -1.32 11.99
C ILE A 91 7.49 -1.11 12.20
N ALA A 92 7.12 0.04 12.76
CA ALA A 92 5.77 0.56 12.67
C ALA A 92 5.60 1.36 11.38
N VAL A 93 4.54 1.08 10.63
CA VAL A 93 4.14 1.79 9.41
C VAL A 93 2.71 2.31 9.60
N VAL A 94 2.58 3.60 9.87
CA VAL A 94 1.30 4.30 9.99
C VAL A 94 0.90 4.86 8.64
N ARG A 95 -0.32 4.59 8.20
CA ARG A 95 -0.90 5.05 6.94
C ARG A 95 -2.09 5.96 7.22
N PHE A 96 -2.15 7.08 6.52
CA PHE A 96 -3.27 8.03 6.56
C PHE A 96 -3.83 8.17 5.15
N LEU A 97 -5.09 7.80 4.95
CA LEU A 97 -5.81 8.14 3.72
C LEU A 97 -6.01 9.65 3.67
N VAL A 98 -5.71 10.24 2.52
CA VAL A 98 -5.80 11.68 2.32
C VAL A 98 -6.28 12.01 0.90
N ASP A 99 -7.14 13.02 0.78
CA ASP A 99 -7.46 13.64 -0.50
C ASP A 99 -6.39 14.66 -0.88
N PHE A 100 -5.53 14.32 -1.83
CA PHE A 100 -4.45 15.20 -2.30
C PHE A 100 -4.92 16.39 -3.14
N SER A 101 -6.19 16.43 -3.53
CA SER A 101 -6.76 17.62 -4.15
C SER A 101 -7.15 18.69 -3.13
N ASP A 102 -7.28 18.32 -1.85
CA ASP A 102 -7.61 19.22 -0.75
C ASP A 102 -6.36 19.57 0.08
N ARG A 103 -5.84 20.79 -0.10
CA ARG A 103 -4.68 21.28 0.65
C ARG A 103 -4.93 21.38 2.15
N GLN A 104 -6.16 21.67 2.58
CA GLN A 104 -6.49 21.75 4.00
C GLN A 104 -6.47 20.36 4.63
N GLU A 105 -6.96 19.34 3.91
CA GLU A 105 -6.88 17.96 4.38
C GLU A 105 -5.43 17.45 4.47
N ILE A 106 -4.58 17.78 3.48
CA ILE A 106 -3.15 17.46 3.54
C ILE A 106 -2.51 18.04 4.81
N GLN A 107 -2.77 19.31 5.13
CA GLN A 107 -2.23 19.95 6.34
C GLN A 107 -2.79 19.31 7.63
N GLN A 108 -4.07 18.91 7.63
CA GLN A 108 -4.66 18.16 8.76
C GLN A 108 -3.96 16.82 8.96
N VAL A 109 -3.71 16.07 7.89
CA VAL A 109 -2.98 14.80 7.96
C VAL A 109 -1.52 15.00 8.37
N HIS A 110 -0.88 16.10 7.93
CA HIS A 110 0.46 16.44 8.41
C HIS A 110 0.47 16.69 9.92
N ALA A 111 -0.51 17.42 10.45
CA ALA A 111 -0.65 17.63 11.89
C ALA A 111 -0.91 16.31 12.65
N LEU A 112 -1.70 15.39 12.09
CA LEU A 112 -1.89 14.06 12.66
C LEU A 112 -0.57 13.27 12.67
N GLN A 113 0.20 13.29 11.59
CA GLN A 113 1.52 12.65 11.57
C GLN A 113 2.43 13.21 12.69
N ASP A 114 2.47 14.54 12.88
CA ASP A 114 3.27 15.19 13.93
C ASP A 114 2.81 14.85 15.35
N ALA A 115 1.54 14.51 15.52
CA ALA A 115 0.95 14.17 16.80
C ALA A 115 1.21 12.71 17.22
N ILE A 116 1.73 11.85 16.34
CA ILE A 116 2.11 10.48 16.70
C ILE A 116 3.24 10.51 17.73
N LYS A 117 3.08 9.78 18.83
CA LYS A 117 4.12 9.65 19.86
C LYS A 117 4.66 8.23 19.91
N LEU A 118 5.96 8.10 20.05
CA LEU A 118 6.66 6.86 20.36
C LEU A 118 7.40 7.05 21.67
N SER A 119 7.23 6.11 22.60
CA SER A 119 7.92 6.08 23.89
C SER A 119 8.49 4.69 24.15
N GLN A 120 9.73 4.67 24.64
CA GLN A 120 10.46 3.48 25.05
C GLN A 120 11.48 3.95 26.10
N ASP A 121 11.68 3.19 27.18
CA ASP A 121 12.60 3.58 28.27
C ASP A 121 14.04 3.75 27.77
N HIS A 122 14.46 2.84 26.88
CA HIS A 122 15.74 2.88 26.20
C HIS A 122 15.56 2.55 24.73
N SER A 123 16.14 3.36 23.84
CA SER A 123 16.01 3.16 22.38
C SER A 123 16.76 1.93 21.85
N GLY A 124 17.66 1.35 22.64
CA GLY A 124 18.57 0.31 22.18
C GLY A 124 19.55 0.80 21.12
N ASN A 125 20.04 -0.12 20.30
CA ASN A 125 20.97 0.14 19.21
C ASN A 125 20.48 -0.52 17.93
N PHE A 126 20.86 0.03 16.77
CA PHE A 126 20.56 -0.59 15.49
C PHE A 126 21.81 -1.19 14.86
N GLU A 127 21.80 -2.50 14.66
CA GLU A 127 22.88 -3.27 14.07
C GLU A 127 22.48 -3.76 12.68
N ILE A 128 23.35 -3.54 11.70
CA ILE A 128 23.15 -4.02 10.33
C ILE A 128 24.08 -5.21 10.11
N PRO A 129 23.54 -6.41 9.81
CA PRO A 129 24.37 -7.54 9.44
C PRO A 129 25.16 -7.27 8.15
N ASN A 130 26.33 -7.88 8.02
CA ASN A 130 27.15 -7.77 6.80
C ASN A 130 26.59 -8.72 5.72
N TRP A 131 25.60 -8.25 4.97
CA TRP A 131 24.94 -9.03 3.91
C TRP A 131 25.79 -9.12 2.64
N ASP A 132 25.72 -10.27 1.94
CA ASP A 132 26.17 -10.35 0.54
C ASP A 132 25.17 -9.61 -0.36
N GLU A 133 25.40 -8.32 -0.56
CA GLU A 133 24.61 -7.45 -1.42
C GLU A 133 24.52 -7.94 -2.87
N THR A 134 25.55 -8.63 -3.36
CA THR A 134 25.56 -9.15 -4.74
C THR A 134 24.64 -10.36 -4.86
N GLY A 135 24.77 -11.31 -3.94
CA GLY A 135 23.88 -12.46 -3.83
C GLY A 135 22.43 -12.04 -3.61
N LEU A 136 22.17 -11.09 -2.69
CA LEU A 136 20.83 -10.57 -2.40
C LEU A 136 20.16 -10.01 -3.66
N LYS A 137 20.85 -9.14 -4.41
CA LYS A 137 20.33 -8.56 -5.66
C LYS A 137 20.04 -9.63 -6.72
N LYS A 138 20.89 -10.65 -6.82
CA LYS A 138 20.71 -11.76 -7.76
C LYS A 138 19.44 -12.57 -7.42
N ILE A 139 19.25 -12.90 -6.15
CA ILE A 139 18.04 -13.62 -5.68
C ILE A 139 16.80 -12.75 -5.86
N GLN A 140 16.87 -11.47 -5.49
CA GLN A 140 15.76 -10.54 -5.68
C GLN A 140 15.32 -10.48 -7.16
N ALA A 141 16.26 -10.37 -8.10
CA ALA A 141 15.95 -10.34 -9.53
C ALA A 141 15.24 -11.62 -10.00
N ALA A 142 15.66 -12.79 -9.53
CA ALA A 142 15.00 -14.06 -9.85
C ALA A 142 13.58 -14.14 -9.27
N LEU A 143 13.40 -13.73 -8.02
CA LEU A 143 12.08 -13.69 -7.37
C LEU A 143 11.14 -12.68 -8.03
N MET A 144 11.65 -11.53 -8.47
CA MET A 144 10.89 -10.56 -9.25
C MET A 144 10.35 -11.17 -10.55
N GLN A 145 11.15 -11.98 -11.24
CA GLN A 145 10.72 -12.68 -12.46
C GLN A 145 9.63 -13.71 -12.14
N LEU A 146 9.81 -14.52 -11.10
CA LEU A 146 8.79 -15.48 -10.67
C LEU A 146 7.49 -14.76 -10.25
N GLY A 147 7.62 -13.61 -9.62
CA GLY A 147 6.54 -12.71 -9.25
C GLY A 147 5.60 -12.30 -10.39
N THR A 148 6.11 -12.24 -11.62
CA THR A 148 5.28 -11.94 -12.80
C THR A 148 4.23 -13.01 -13.11
N THR A 149 4.35 -14.19 -12.51
CA THR A 149 3.44 -15.32 -12.73
C THR A 149 2.31 -15.38 -11.69
N VAL A 150 2.35 -14.54 -10.65
CA VAL A 150 1.39 -14.56 -9.55
C VAL A 150 0.15 -13.71 -9.89
N SER A 151 -1.04 -14.28 -9.70
CA SER A 151 -2.33 -13.63 -10.01
C SER A 151 -2.94 -12.83 -8.86
N ASP A 152 -2.55 -13.11 -7.61
CA ASP A 152 -3.01 -12.39 -6.41
C ASP A 152 -2.01 -12.44 -5.25
N THR A 153 -2.23 -11.60 -4.24
CA THR A 153 -1.42 -11.62 -3.01
C THR A 153 -2.00 -12.53 -1.92
N ARG A 154 -2.87 -13.49 -2.26
CA ARG A 154 -3.47 -14.36 -1.24
C ARG A 154 -2.43 -15.28 -0.63
N HIS A 155 -2.42 -15.39 0.70
CA HIS A 155 -1.43 -16.08 1.52
C HIS A 155 0.01 -15.61 1.28
N MET A 156 0.21 -14.41 0.71
CA MET A 156 1.54 -13.83 0.49
C MET A 156 2.04 -13.10 1.74
N PHE A 157 1.14 -12.48 2.50
CA PHE A 157 1.43 -11.70 3.70
C PHE A 157 0.51 -12.16 4.84
N GLY A 158 1.07 -12.31 6.03
CA GLY A 158 0.37 -12.88 7.19
C GLY A 158 1.04 -12.51 8.50
N ALA A 159 0.45 -12.93 9.63
CA ALA A 159 0.96 -12.62 10.96
C ALA A 159 2.13 -13.51 11.38
N GLY A 160 2.20 -14.73 10.84
CA GLY A 160 3.36 -15.60 10.91
C GLY A 160 3.35 -16.68 9.83
N GLU A 161 4.24 -17.66 9.96
CA GLU A 161 4.43 -18.76 9.02
C GLU A 161 3.15 -19.56 8.72
N GLN A 162 2.25 -19.68 9.69
CA GLN A 162 1.00 -20.45 9.55
C GLN A 162 -0.07 -19.74 8.72
N ASP A 163 0.09 -18.43 8.48
CA ASP A 163 -0.89 -17.62 7.75
C ASP A 163 -0.54 -17.44 6.27
N VAL A 164 0.62 -17.93 5.84
CA VAL A 164 1.18 -17.71 4.51
C VAL A 164 1.47 -19.02 3.76
N ASP A 165 1.43 -18.94 2.44
CA ASP A 165 2.12 -19.90 1.59
C ASP A 165 3.60 -19.50 1.54
N PRO A 166 4.54 -20.39 1.91
CA PRO A 166 5.94 -20.02 2.07
C PRO A 166 6.60 -19.58 0.74
N VAL A 167 6.16 -20.13 -0.40
CA VAL A 167 6.68 -19.74 -1.71
C VAL A 167 6.15 -18.37 -2.10
N LYS A 168 4.85 -18.13 -1.93
CA LYS A 168 4.27 -16.79 -2.15
C LYS A 168 4.88 -15.76 -1.23
N HIS A 169 5.08 -16.07 0.04
CA HIS A 169 5.71 -15.17 1.01
C HIS A 169 7.14 -14.79 0.63
N LEU A 170 7.95 -15.76 0.19
CA LEU A 170 9.31 -15.52 -0.31
C LEU A 170 9.30 -14.59 -1.53
N ILE A 171 8.41 -14.84 -2.49
CA ILE A 171 8.23 -13.99 -3.67
C ILE A 171 7.79 -12.57 -3.25
N GLY A 172 6.76 -12.47 -2.39
CA GLY A 172 6.20 -11.21 -1.90
C GLY A 172 7.23 -10.36 -1.15
N SER A 173 8.07 -11.00 -0.35
CA SER A 173 9.16 -10.35 0.40
C SER A 173 10.19 -9.65 -0.50
N ALA A 174 10.35 -10.12 -1.74
CA ALA A 174 11.20 -9.49 -2.74
C ALA A 174 10.46 -8.44 -3.58
N MET A 175 9.17 -8.67 -3.87
CA MET A 175 8.35 -7.83 -4.75
C MET A 175 7.76 -6.60 -4.09
N LEU A 176 7.26 -6.74 -2.87
CA LEU A 176 6.31 -5.84 -2.24
C LEU A 176 6.56 -5.80 -0.72
N TRP A 177 7.70 -5.24 -0.33
CA TRP A 177 8.06 -5.07 1.08
C TRP A 177 6.93 -4.42 1.89
N GLY A 178 6.60 -5.02 3.03
CA GLY A 178 5.59 -4.48 3.96
C GLY A 178 4.14 -4.63 3.48
N GLY A 179 3.85 -5.61 2.62
CA GLY A 179 2.49 -5.98 2.25
C GLY A 179 1.62 -6.29 3.48
N ASN A 180 0.35 -5.91 3.41
CA ASN A 180 -0.61 -6.16 4.48
C ASN A 180 -1.17 -7.58 4.39
N PRO A 181 -1.47 -8.24 5.53
CA PRO A 181 -2.33 -9.42 5.54
C PRO A 181 -3.66 -9.14 4.85
N GLU A 182 -4.27 -10.14 4.22
CA GLU A 182 -5.46 -9.95 3.37
C GLU A 182 -6.64 -9.32 4.11
N LYS A 183 -6.83 -9.69 5.38
CA LYS A 183 -7.85 -9.09 6.26
C LYS A 183 -7.68 -7.56 6.44
N ASP A 184 -6.46 -7.06 6.24
CA ASP A 184 -6.11 -5.65 6.41
C ASP A 184 -6.06 -4.91 5.06
N ALA A 185 -5.52 -5.55 4.02
CA ALA A 185 -5.70 -5.11 2.64
C ALA A 185 -5.47 -6.23 1.63
N LEU A 186 -6.30 -6.28 0.58
CA LEU A 186 -6.13 -7.19 -0.56
C LEU A 186 -5.73 -6.39 -1.81
N TYR A 187 -4.75 -6.91 -2.55
CA TYR A 187 -4.23 -6.30 -3.77
C TYR A 187 -4.51 -7.19 -4.99
N LEU A 188 -5.14 -6.62 -6.02
CA LEU A 188 -5.40 -7.31 -7.28
C LEU A 188 -4.59 -6.63 -8.40
N PRO A 189 -3.40 -7.14 -8.76
CA PRO A 189 -2.69 -6.68 -9.94
C PRO A 189 -3.40 -7.20 -11.20
N ILE A 190 -3.74 -6.32 -12.13
CA ILE A 190 -4.47 -6.67 -13.35
C ILE A 190 -3.74 -6.09 -14.55
N THR A 191 -3.46 -6.95 -15.53
CA THR A 191 -2.98 -6.58 -16.87
C THR A 191 -4.12 -6.81 -17.85
N PRO A 192 -4.76 -5.74 -18.38
CA PRO A 192 -5.86 -5.89 -19.32
C PRO A 192 -5.43 -6.55 -20.64
N ALA A 193 -6.36 -7.27 -21.28
CA ALA A 193 -6.19 -7.62 -22.68
C ALA A 193 -6.13 -6.35 -23.53
N ARG A 194 -5.41 -6.36 -24.67
CA ARG A 194 -5.24 -5.17 -25.54
C ARG A 194 -4.70 -3.94 -24.80
N ASN A 195 -3.73 -4.12 -23.91
CA ASN A 195 -3.05 -3.03 -23.19
C ASN A 195 -2.03 -2.26 -24.05
N ASP A 196 -2.34 -2.00 -25.31
CA ASP A 196 -1.49 -1.33 -26.31
C ASP A 196 -1.30 0.18 -26.08
N GLY A 197 -1.91 0.73 -25.03
CA GLY A 197 -1.88 2.16 -24.70
C GLY A 197 -2.78 3.05 -25.56
N LYS A 198 -3.55 2.46 -26.48
CA LYS A 198 -4.42 3.17 -27.44
C LYS A 198 -5.88 2.75 -27.31
N THR A 199 -6.12 1.46 -27.10
CA THR A 199 -7.45 0.90 -26.92
C THR A 199 -8.06 1.47 -25.63
N ILE A 200 -9.18 2.18 -25.77
CA ILE A 200 -9.93 2.70 -24.62
C ILE A 200 -10.51 1.51 -23.86
N HIS A 201 -10.41 1.54 -22.52
CA HIS A 201 -11.09 0.56 -21.67
C HIS A 201 -12.06 1.27 -20.73
N LYS A 202 -13.13 0.56 -20.35
CA LYS A 202 -14.14 1.03 -19.40
C LYS A 202 -14.30 0.04 -18.27
N LEU A 203 -14.61 0.58 -17.09
CA LEU A 203 -14.89 -0.18 -15.89
C LEU A 203 -15.97 0.54 -15.10
N ALA A 204 -17.02 -0.17 -14.71
CA ALA A 204 -18.04 0.34 -13.81
C ALA A 204 -17.87 -0.36 -12.45
N VAL A 205 -17.69 0.44 -11.39
CA VAL A 205 -17.50 -0.06 -10.03
C VAL A 205 -18.71 0.32 -9.18
N GLY A 206 -19.41 -0.68 -8.66
CA GLY A 206 -20.52 -0.50 -7.72
C GLY A 206 -20.05 -0.38 -6.27
N GLU A 207 -20.90 -0.80 -5.34
CA GLU A 207 -20.50 -0.95 -3.96
C GLU A 207 -19.45 -2.06 -3.81
N VAL A 208 -18.36 -1.74 -3.11
CA VAL A 208 -17.26 -2.65 -2.81
C VAL A 208 -17.31 -2.93 -1.31
N PRO A 209 -17.39 -4.20 -0.86
CA PRO A 209 -17.61 -4.52 0.55
C PRO A 209 -16.30 -4.40 1.36
N VAL A 210 -15.92 -3.15 1.65
CA VAL A 210 -14.74 -2.78 2.45
C VAL A 210 -15.14 -1.89 3.63
N ASP A 211 -14.48 -2.08 4.77
CA ASP A 211 -14.67 -1.20 5.95
C ASP A 211 -13.68 -0.03 5.99
N GLY A 212 -12.69 -0.03 5.10
CA GLY A 212 -11.76 1.09 4.90
C GLY A 212 -12.14 1.89 3.65
N PHE A 213 -11.47 1.59 2.55
CA PHE A 213 -11.68 2.23 1.26
C PHE A 213 -11.16 1.31 0.15
N TRP A 214 -11.50 1.62 -1.09
CA TRP A 214 -10.87 0.99 -2.25
C TRP A 214 -10.23 2.02 -3.15
N SER A 215 -9.17 1.61 -3.85
CA SER A 215 -8.53 2.42 -4.87
C SER A 215 -8.07 1.58 -6.06
N LEU A 216 -7.89 2.24 -7.19
CA LEU A 216 -7.32 1.70 -8.41
C LEU A 216 -6.22 2.66 -8.86
N THR A 217 -5.03 2.16 -9.15
CA THR A 217 -3.91 2.98 -9.67
C THR A 217 -3.34 2.35 -10.94
N VAL A 218 -3.10 3.17 -11.96
CA VAL A 218 -2.50 2.75 -13.25
C VAL A 218 -0.97 2.88 -13.21
N TYR A 219 -0.31 1.93 -13.86
CA TYR A 219 1.14 1.88 -14.00
C TYR A 219 1.54 1.54 -15.44
N ASN A 220 2.72 2.02 -15.86
CA ASN A 220 3.34 1.64 -17.12
C ASN A 220 3.81 0.17 -17.10
N SER A 221 4.37 -0.31 -18.22
CA SER A 221 4.87 -1.68 -18.38
C SER A 221 5.97 -2.09 -17.40
N LYS A 222 6.62 -1.11 -16.76
CA LYS A 222 7.66 -1.32 -15.73
C LYS A 222 7.10 -1.26 -14.31
N GLY A 223 5.80 -1.01 -14.14
CA GLY A 223 5.16 -0.89 -12.83
C GLY A 223 5.32 0.47 -12.15
N TYR A 224 5.76 1.50 -12.88
CA TYR A 224 5.87 2.88 -12.36
C TYR A 224 4.71 3.75 -12.81
N LEU A 225 4.53 4.89 -12.13
CA LEU A 225 3.60 5.93 -12.55
C LEU A 225 4.20 6.70 -13.73
N GLU A 226 3.49 6.75 -14.86
CA GLU A 226 3.93 7.55 -16.02
C GLU A 226 3.42 8.98 -15.88
N ALA A 227 4.33 9.95 -15.83
CA ALA A 227 3.99 11.37 -15.81
C ALA A 227 2.99 11.72 -16.93
N ASN A 228 1.95 12.46 -16.58
CA ASN A 228 0.91 12.90 -17.51
C ASN A 228 0.49 14.33 -17.19
N GLN A 229 -0.13 15.00 -18.17
CA GLN A 229 -0.44 16.44 -18.09
C GLN A 229 -1.40 16.79 -16.95
N ASP A 230 -2.29 15.87 -16.59
CA ASP A 230 -3.30 16.10 -15.55
C ASP A 230 -2.80 15.70 -14.14
N ASN A 231 -1.63 15.06 -14.04
CA ASN A 231 -1.09 14.50 -12.79
C ASN A 231 -2.09 13.52 -12.12
N ILE A 232 -2.85 12.77 -12.93
CA ILE A 232 -3.87 11.81 -12.49
C ILE A 232 -3.35 10.38 -12.70
N TYR A 233 -3.47 9.55 -11.66
CA TYR A 233 -2.95 8.18 -11.67
C TYR A 233 -3.89 7.16 -11.07
N SER A 234 -4.87 7.61 -10.28
CA SER A 234 -5.72 6.75 -9.48
C SER A 234 -7.14 7.28 -9.37
N VAL A 235 -8.06 6.34 -9.15
CA VAL A 235 -9.44 6.57 -8.77
C VAL A 235 -9.69 5.80 -7.47
N ASN A 236 -10.38 6.39 -6.51
CA ASN A 236 -10.67 5.73 -5.23
C ASN A 236 -12.07 6.08 -4.72
N SER A 237 -12.53 5.33 -3.73
CA SER A 237 -13.88 5.45 -3.17
C SER A 237 -14.17 6.78 -2.46
N VAL A 238 -13.16 7.63 -2.28
CA VAL A 238 -13.25 8.92 -1.62
C VAL A 238 -13.42 10.07 -2.61
N THR A 239 -12.58 10.13 -3.63
CA THR A 239 -12.51 11.27 -4.57
C THR A 239 -13.24 11.02 -5.87
N ALA A 240 -13.57 9.76 -6.19
CA ALA A 240 -14.26 9.41 -7.42
C ALA A 240 -15.62 10.09 -7.53
N LYS A 241 -15.96 10.51 -8.76
CA LYS A 241 -17.29 11.01 -9.08
C LYS A 241 -18.21 9.84 -9.44
N LYS A 242 -19.36 9.74 -8.77
CA LYS A 242 -20.40 8.76 -9.11
C LYS A 242 -21.26 9.27 -10.27
N GLY A 243 -21.65 8.38 -11.15
CA GLY A 243 -22.65 8.62 -12.19
C GLY A 243 -24.06 8.72 -11.60
N ALA A 244 -25.03 9.06 -12.45
CA ALA A 244 -26.45 9.12 -12.06
C ALA A 244 -27.02 7.74 -11.68
N ASP A 245 -26.41 6.67 -12.17
CA ASP A 245 -26.67 5.27 -11.83
C ASP A 245 -26.09 4.86 -10.46
N GLY A 246 -25.38 5.75 -9.78
CA GLY A 246 -24.71 5.48 -8.50
C GLY A 246 -23.38 4.72 -8.64
N LEU A 247 -22.98 4.35 -9.86
CA LEU A 247 -21.73 3.64 -10.13
C LEU A 247 -20.56 4.62 -10.28
N VAL A 248 -19.35 4.16 -9.99
CA VAL A 248 -18.12 4.85 -10.39
C VAL A 248 -17.71 4.31 -11.75
N ASN A 249 -18.02 5.09 -12.80
CA ASN A 249 -17.60 4.79 -14.16
C ASN A 249 -16.17 5.33 -14.37
N ILE A 250 -15.24 4.44 -14.70
CA ILE A 250 -13.81 4.71 -14.92
C ILE A 250 -13.50 4.46 -16.38
N GLN A 251 -12.81 5.39 -17.02
CA GLN A 251 -12.27 5.21 -18.36
C GLN A 251 -10.75 5.17 -18.31
N PHE A 252 -10.16 4.30 -19.12
CA PHE A 252 -8.72 4.21 -19.33
C PHE A 252 -8.41 4.59 -20.77
N GLY A 253 -7.53 5.58 -20.96
CA GLY A 253 -7.19 6.10 -22.28
C GLY A 253 -8.25 7.05 -22.86
N GLY A 254 -7.86 7.78 -23.91
CA GLY A 254 -8.71 8.79 -24.55
C GLY A 254 -9.08 9.97 -23.63
N CYS A 255 -8.27 10.24 -22.60
CA CYS A 255 -8.53 11.32 -21.66
C CYS A 255 -8.30 12.68 -22.31
N ASP A 256 -9.31 13.54 -22.25
CA ASP A 256 -9.35 14.88 -22.84
C ASP A 256 -9.55 15.99 -21.78
N GLY A 257 -9.42 15.63 -20.49
CA GLY A 257 -9.69 16.50 -19.35
C GLY A 257 -11.18 16.72 -19.03
N LYS A 258 -12.11 16.18 -19.83
CA LYS A 258 -13.56 16.33 -19.63
C LYS A 258 -14.22 15.04 -19.14
N ILE A 259 -13.65 13.90 -19.48
CA ILE A 259 -14.14 12.60 -19.06
C ILE A 259 -13.85 12.39 -17.56
N GLN A 260 -14.91 12.25 -16.77
CA GLN A 260 -14.81 11.99 -15.33
C GLN A 260 -14.10 10.65 -15.07
N ASN A 261 -13.30 10.61 -14.00
CA ASN A 261 -12.52 9.43 -13.58
C ASN A 261 -11.70 8.81 -14.73
N CYS A 262 -11.22 9.62 -15.68
CA CYS A 262 -10.37 9.14 -16.76
C CYS A 262 -8.91 9.00 -16.29
N LEU A 263 -8.32 7.84 -16.55
CA LEU A 263 -6.93 7.53 -16.25
C LEU A 263 -6.13 7.41 -17.56
N PRO A 264 -5.09 8.25 -17.77
CA PRO A 264 -4.17 8.07 -18.89
C PRO A 264 -3.47 6.70 -18.83
N ILE A 265 -3.24 6.10 -20.00
CA ILE A 265 -2.58 4.80 -20.14
C ILE A 265 -1.41 4.87 -21.12
N THR A 266 -0.50 3.91 -21.02
CA THR A 266 0.65 3.75 -21.90
C THR A 266 0.68 2.35 -22.50
N GLU A 267 1.57 2.12 -23.47
CA GLU A 267 1.83 0.75 -23.96
C GLU A 267 2.26 -0.17 -22.81
N GLY A 268 1.69 -1.37 -22.78
CA GLY A 268 1.96 -2.40 -21.78
C GLY A 268 1.44 -2.06 -20.38
N TRP A 269 0.49 -1.13 -20.25
CA TRP A 269 -0.02 -0.69 -18.95
C TRP A 269 -0.67 -1.85 -18.15
N SER A 270 -0.70 -1.65 -16.84
CA SER A 270 -1.45 -2.47 -15.89
C SER A 270 -2.04 -1.58 -14.80
N TYR A 271 -2.92 -2.12 -13.96
CA TYR A 271 -3.39 -1.42 -12.76
C TYR A 271 -3.37 -2.34 -11.54
N THR A 272 -3.42 -1.74 -10.36
CA THR A 272 -3.64 -2.47 -9.11
C THR A 272 -4.87 -1.92 -8.42
N VAL A 273 -5.81 -2.81 -8.11
CA VAL A 273 -6.91 -2.53 -7.18
C VAL A 273 -6.42 -2.82 -5.77
N ARG A 274 -6.71 -1.92 -4.83
CA ARG A 274 -6.43 -2.07 -3.40
C ARG A 274 -7.76 -1.99 -2.67
N MET A 275 -8.04 -2.98 -1.82
CA MET A 275 -9.23 -3.01 -0.98
C MET A 275 -8.77 -3.07 0.47
N PHE A 276 -8.98 -1.99 1.22
CA PHE A 276 -8.55 -1.86 2.61
C PHE A 276 -9.65 -2.31 3.56
N ARG A 277 -9.31 -3.22 4.49
CA ARG A 277 -10.25 -3.94 5.35
C ARG A 277 -11.38 -4.58 4.54
N PRO A 278 -11.06 -5.49 3.59
CA PRO A 278 -12.08 -6.22 2.85
C PRO A 278 -12.92 -7.06 3.81
N ARG A 279 -14.23 -7.10 3.57
CA ARG A 279 -15.14 -7.97 4.30
C ARG A 279 -15.07 -9.40 3.78
N ALA A 280 -15.77 -10.31 4.45
CA ALA A 280 -15.76 -11.74 4.18
C ALA A 280 -16.09 -12.06 2.72
N GLU A 281 -17.00 -11.31 2.10
CA GLU A 281 -17.45 -11.53 0.72
C GLU A 281 -16.32 -11.42 -0.32
N ILE A 282 -15.31 -10.57 -0.05
CA ILE A 282 -14.11 -10.49 -0.90
C ILE A 282 -13.15 -11.64 -0.59
N LEU A 283 -13.01 -11.98 0.69
CA LEU A 283 -12.03 -12.97 1.15
C LEU A 283 -12.43 -14.40 0.76
N ASP A 284 -13.71 -14.73 0.85
CA ASP A 284 -14.28 -16.02 0.43
C ASP A 284 -14.54 -16.12 -1.08
N GLY A 285 -14.46 -15.00 -1.80
CA GLY A 285 -14.60 -14.93 -3.25
C GLY A 285 -16.03 -14.93 -3.77
N THR A 286 -17.05 -14.81 -2.90
CA THR A 286 -18.46 -14.64 -3.28
C THR A 286 -18.72 -13.32 -3.97
N TRP A 287 -17.92 -12.30 -3.68
CA TRP A 287 -17.86 -11.04 -4.39
C TRP A 287 -16.53 -10.88 -5.12
N LYS A 288 -16.56 -10.36 -6.35
CA LYS A 288 -15.36 -10.12 -7.17
C LYS A 288 -15.34 -8.69 -7.69
N PHE A 289 -14.15 -8.09 -7.65
CA PHE A 289 -13.95 -6.77 -8.22
C PHE A 289 -14.08 -6.83 -9.75
N PRO A 290 -14.85 -5.94 -10.40
CA PRO A 290 -15.03 -5.95 -11.85
C PRO A 290 -13.71 -5.64 -12.58
N VAL A 291 -13.55 -6.19 -13.78
CA VAL A 291 -12.31 -6.04 -14.58
C VAL A 291 -12.58 -5.14 -15.77
N ALA A 292 -11.68 -4.18 -16.01
CA ALA A 292 -11.75 -3.27 -17.15
C ALA A 292 -11.87 -4.03 -18.48
N GLN A 293 -12.84 -3.62 -19.30
CA GLN A 293 -13.09 -4.19 -20.61
C GLN A 293 -12.73 -3.17 -21.71
N PRO A 294 -12.15 -3.60 -22.84
CA PRO A 294 -11.95 -2.72 -23.98
C PRO A 294 -13.30 -2.21 -24.48
N ALA A 295 -13.38 -0.91 -24.73
CA ALA A 295 -14.54 -0.30 -25.38
C ALA A 295 -14.63 -0.78 -26.83
N GLU A 296 -15.86 -1.01 -27.29
CA GLU A 296 -16.14 -1.27 -28.71
C GLU A 296 -15.88 -0.03 -29.58
#